data_AF-A0A8S1AAH3-F1
#
_entry.id   AF-A0A8S1AAH3-F1
#
_cell.length_a   1.000
_cell.length_b   1.000
_cell.length_c   1.000
_cell.angle_alpha   90.00
_cell.angle_beta   90.00
_cell.angle_gamma   90.00
#
_symmetry.space_group_name_H-M   'P 1'
#
loop_
_entity.id
_entity.type
_entity.pdbx_description
1 polymer ?
#
loop_
_entity_poly.entity_id
_entity_poly.type
_entity_poly.pdbx_seq_one_letter_code
_entity_poly.pdbx_strand_id
1 'polypeptide(L)'
;MNDSIEIDTLKSELDHEKTCRDSAAWQNGELEKQISSIHDELRKSDYPWDHDDDLMKESARHKVYLDTIETLREQLPGLKEKIRAAKICGSDCKLKHDDLNINLDLLTSAELLRTVKRFERLKTDLISTLRSKEWRLDSESKLFVRVNDQRTYLQNELMICQNNILRLQKNAGYWQNVSRKNDERVLDPKRGPIKKLLGNERLPPIAT
;
A
#
# COMPACT_ATOMS: atom_id res chain seq x y z
N MET A 1 25.49 96.02 -69.55
CA MET A 1 25.85 95.89 -68.13
C MET A 1 24.86 95.01 -67.36
N ASN A 2 23.55 95.05 -67.66
CA ASN A 2 22.55 94.11 -67.10
C ASN A 2 22.82 92.64 -67.46
N ASP A 3 23.15 92.37 -68.72
CA ASP A 3 23.32 90.99 -69.22
C ASP A 3 24.45 90.23 -68.50
N SER A 4 25.49 90.92 -68.04
CA SER A 4 26.58 90.30 -67.28
C SER A 4 26.14 89.85 -65.89
N ILE A 5 25.28 90.64 -65.23
CA ILE A 5 24.76 90.34 -63.89
C ILE A 5 23.77 89.16 -63.97
N GLU A 6 22.95 89.14 -65.01
CA GLU A 6 22.03 88.03 -65.28
C GLU A 6 22.78 86.73 -65.60
N ILE A 7 23.82 86.80 -66.43
CA ILE A 7 24.69 85.64 -66.71
C ILE A 7 25.36 85.10 -65.45
N ASP A 8 25.85 85.96 -64.56
CA ASP A 8 26.50 85.51 -63.33
C ASP A 8 25.49 84.97 -62.31
N THR A 9 24.25 85.49 -62.30
CA THR A 9 23.14 84.94 -61.51
C THR A 9 22.76 83.54 -62.01
N LEU A 10 22.61 83.37 -63.33
CA LEU A 10 22.30 82.08 -63.96
C LEU A 10 23.42 81.05 -63.74
N LYS A 11 24.69 81.46 -63.72
CA LYS A 11 25.81 80.56 -63.36
C LYS A 11 25.73 80.13 -61.90
N SER A 12 25.43 81.06 -60.99
CA SER A 12 25.26 80.75 -59.57
C SER A 12 24.09 79.79 -59.33
N GLU A 13 22.96 79.99 -60.02
CA GLU A 13 21.81 79.09 -59.96
C GLU A 13 22.14 77.72 -60.53
N LEU A 14 22.85 77.66 -61.66
CA LEU A 14 23.29 76.40 -62.27
C LEU A 14 24.24 75.62 -61.35
N ASP A 15 25.16 76.28 -60.66
CA ASP A 15 26.08 75.62 -59.74
C ASP A 15 25.39 75.19 -58.44
N HIS A 16 24.39 75.96 -57.98
CA HIS A 16 23.50 75.52 -56.89
C HIS A 16 22.72 74.27 -57.30
N GLU A 17 22.14 74.24 -58.50
CA GLU A 17 21.37 73.10 -59.00
C GLU A 17 22.24 71.84 -59.16
N LYS A 18 23.47 71.98 -59.66
CA LYS A 18 24.45 70.87 -59.72
C LYS A 18 24.74 70.33 -58.32
N THR A 19 24.98 71.21 -57.35
CA THR A 19 25.26 70.80 -55.96
C THR A 19 24.07 70.06 -55.35
N CYS A 20 22.84 70.56 -55.58
CA CYS A 20 21.62 69.88 -55.13
C CYS A 20 21.45 68.51 -55.80
N ARG A 21 21.75 68.40 -57.10
CA ARG A 21 21.67 67.15 -57.86
C ARG A 21 22.67 66.12 -57.34
N ASP A 22 23.92 66.53 -57.09
CA ASP A 22 24.96 65.65 -56.58
C ASP A 22 24.63 65.18 -55.15
N SER A 23 24.07 66.08 -54.32
CA SER A 23 23.60 65.73 -52.98
C SER A 23 22.44 64.73 -53.01
N ALA A 24 21.47 64.92 -53.91
CA ALA A 24 20.34 63.99 -54.08
C ALA A 24 20.80 62.63 -54.63
N ALA A 25 21.74 62.61 -55.57
CA ALA A 25 22.32 61.37 -56.09
C ALA A 25 23.06 60.59 -54.99
N TRP A 26 23.80 61.29 -54.13
CA TRP A 26 24.46 60.67 -52.98
C TRP A 26 23.45 60.10 -51.98
N GLN A 27 22.41 60.86 -51.63
CA GLN A 27 21.35 60.39 -50.72
C GLN A 27 20.61 59.18 -51.27
N ASN A 28 20.29 59.17 -52.57
CA ASN A 28 19.69 58.02 -53.23
C ASN A 28 20.61 56.79 -53.16
N GLY A 29 21.91 56.95 -53.39
CA GLY A 29 22.87 55.86 -53.26
C GLY A 29 22.97 55.30 -51.83
N GLU A 30 22.87 56.14 -50.81
CA GLU A 30 22.83 55.67 -49.41
C GLU A 30 21.53 54.96 -49.07
N LEU A 31 20.40 55.43 -49.59
CA LEU A 31 19.11 54.75 -49.43
C LEU A 31 19.11 53.38 -50.11
N GLU A 32 19.66 53.26 -51.32
CA GLU A 32 19.79 51.97 -52.02
C GLU A 32 20.65 50.97 -51.24
N LYS A 33 21.73 51.43 -50.61
CA LYS A 33 22.56 50.60 -49.72
C LYS A 33 21.79 50.17 -48.47
N GLN A 34 21.06 51.08 -47.83
CA GLN A 34 20.24 50.75 -46.66
C GLN A 34 19.15 49.74 -47.01
N ILE A 35 18.46 49.93 -48.15
CA ILE A 35 17.45 48.99 -48.65
C ILE A 35 18.09 47.61 -48.89
N SER A 36 19.26 47.56 -49.51
CA SER A 36 19.98 46.31 -49.76
C SER A 36 20.38 45.60 -48.45
N SER A 37 20.88 46.36 -47.46
CA SER A 37 21.24 45.82 -46.14
C SER A 37 20.03 45.24 -45.41
N ILE A 38 18.90 45.96 -45.38
CA ILE A 38 17.67 45.49 -44.74
C ILE A 38 17.13 44.24 -45.46
N HIS A 39 17.23 44.20 -46.80
CA HIS A 39 16.79 43.05 -47.57
C HIS A 39 17.64 41.79 -47.28
N ASP A 40 18.96 41.96 -47.10
CA ASP A 40 19.85 40.87 -46.71
C ASP A 40 19.63 40.42 -45.26
N GLU A 41 19.28 41.32 -44.34
CA GLU A 41 18.90 40.97 -42.97
C GLU A 41 17.57 40.21 -42.92
N LEU A 42 16.58 40.62 -43.72
CA LEU A 42 15.31 39.92 -43.82
C LEU A 42 15.45 38.52 -44.43
N ARG A 43 16.38 38.31 -45.37
CA ARG A 43 16.71 36.95 -45.86
C ARG A 43 17.36 36.06 -44.81
N LYS A 44 18.01 36.63 -43.80
CA LYS A 44 18.58 35.89 -42.66
C LYS A 44 17.54 35.56 -41.59
N SER A 45 16.28 35.98 -41.76
CA SER A 45 15.17 35.79 -40.81
C SER A 45 14.62 34.35 -40.76
N ASP A 46 15.42 33.33 -41.05
CA ASP A 46 15.13 31.99 -40.58
C ASP A 46 15.82 31.84 -39.22
N TYR A 47 15.09 32.19 -38.15
CA TYR A 47 15.50 31.86 -36.79
C TYR A 47 15.74 30.34 -36.73
N PRO A 48 16.98 29.85 -36.56
CA PRO A 48 17.27 28.43 -36.68
C PRO A 48 16.83 27.75 -35.38
N TRP A 49 15.58 27.30 -35.35
CA TRP A 49 15.03 26.47 -34.26
C TRP A 49 15.88 25.21 -34.01
N ASP A 50 16.69 24.80 -34.98
CA ASP A 50 17.59 23.65 -34.90
C ASP A 50 18.67 23.76 -33.81
N HIS A 51 18.90 24.96 -33.24
CA HIS A 51 19.93 25.20 -32.20
C HIS A 51 19.37 25.87 -30.94
N ASP A 52 18.04 25.84 -30.73
CA ASP A 52 17.44 26.36 -29.51
C ASP A 52 17.66 25.38 -28.34
N ASP A 53 18.80 25.55 -27.68
CA ASP A 53 19.25 24.74 -26.54
C ASP A 53 18.25 24.79 -25.37
N ASP A 54 17.49 25.88 -25.25
CA ASP A 54 16.47 26.02 -24.22
C ASP A 54 15.20 25.21 -24.56
N LEU A 55 14.80 25.18 -25.84
CA LEU A 55 13.73 24.31 -26.31
C LEU A 55 14.09 22.82 -26.13
N MET A 56 15.35 22.45 -26.39
CA MET A 56 15.83 21.07 -26.17
C MET A 56 15.81 20.69 -24.69
N LYS A 57 16.23 21.57 -23.79
CA LYS A 57 16.15 21.36 -22.33
C LYS A 57 14.70 21.21 -21.87
N GLU A 58 13.81 22.04 -22.38
CA GLU A 58 12.39 21.98 -22.00
C GLU A 58 11.73 20.70 -22.50
N SER A 59 12.02 20.28 -23.74
CA SER A 59 11.58 19.01 -24.30
C SER A 59 12.07 17.81 -23.48
N ALA A 60 13.34 17.84 -23.05
CA ALA A 60 13.90 16.81 -22.17
C ALA A 60 13.20 16.77 -20.80
N ARG A 61 12.94 17.93 -20.18
CA ARG A 61 12.18 18.02 -18.92
C ARG A 61 10.76 17.48 -19.07
N HIS A 62 10.07 17.88 -20.14
CA HIS A 62 8.73 17.41 -20.43
C HIS A 62 8.68 15.89 -20.59
N LYS A 63 9.66 15.30 -21.28
CA LYS A 63 9.80 13.85 -21.40
C LYS A 63 9.93 13.17 -20.03
N VAL A 64 10.79 13.69 -19.15
CA VAL A 64 10.94 13.17 -17.77
C VAL A 64 9.62 13.26 -17.00
N TYR A 65 8.87 14.35 -17.14
CA TYR A 65 7.56 14.46 -16.51
C TYR A 65 6.55 13.44 -17.02
N LEU A 66 6.52 13.17 -18.33
CA LEU A 66 5.65 12.14 -18.90
C LEU A 66 6.03 10.74 -18.40
N ASP A 67 7.31 10.40 -18.36
CA ASP A 67 7.80 9.13 -17.83
C ASP A 67 7.45 8.98 -16.32
N THR A 68 7.54 10.08 -15.57
CA THR A 68 7.15 10.12 -14.15
C THR A 68 5.64 9.94 -13.97
N ILE A 69 4.83 10.56 -14.83
CA ILE A 69 3.37 10.40 -14.80
C ILE A 69 3.00 8.94 -15.09
N GLU A 70 3.66 8.30 -16.05
CA GLU A 70 3.38 6.91 -16.41
C GLU A 70 3.75 5.95 -15.27
N THR A 71 4.94 6.09 -14.70
CA THR A 71 5.35 5.29 -13.53
C THR A 71 4.41 5.49 -12.33
N LEU A 72 3.95 6.71 -12.07
CA LEU A 72 2.96 6.97 -11.01
C LEU A 72 1.62 6.30 -11.33
N ARG A 73 1.16 6.33 -12.58
CA ARG A 73 -0.07 5.64 -13.02
C ARG A 73 0.01 4.14 -12.84
N GLU A 74 1.16 3.52 -13.07
CA GLU A 74 1.39 2.09 -12.84
C GLU A 74 1.43 1.72 -11.34
N GLN A 75 1.99 2.59 -10.50
CA GLN A 75 2.10 2.34 -9.05
C GLN A 75 0.77 2.51 -8.31
N LEU A 76 -0.10 3.40 -8.80
CA LEU A 76 -1.34 3.80 -8.13
C LEU A 76 -2.34 2.64 -7.89
N PRO A 77 -2.59 1.72 -8.84
CA PRO A 77 -3.38 0.51 -8.60
C PRO A 77 -2.77 -0.40 -7.53
N GLY A 78 -1.46 -0.61 -7.56
CA GLY A 78 -0.75 -1.46 -6.59
C GLY A 78 -0.83 -0.90 -5.17
N LEU A 79 -0.69 0.42 -5.03
CA LEU A 79 -0.86 1.10 -3.73
C LEU A 79 -2.32 1.07 -3.26
N LYS A 80 -3.30 1.27 -4.15
CA LYS A 80 -4.73 1.13 -3.83
C LYS A 80 -5.07 -0.27 -3.35
N GLU A 81 -4.53 -1.30 -3.99
CA GLU A 81 -4.75 -2.68 -3.58
C GLU A 81 -4.02 -3.00 -2.27
N LYS A 82 -2.80 -2.48 -2.06
CA LYS A 82 -2.11 -2.58 -0.76
C LYS A 82 -2.89 -1.93 0.37
N ILE A 83 -3.53 -0.77 0.14
CA ILE A 83 -4.40 -0.12 1.12
C ILE A 83 -5.66 -0.95 1.37
N ARG A 84 -6.28 -1.52 0.32
CA ARG A 84 -7.45 -2.38 0.44
C ARG A 84 -7.14 -3.71 1.16
N ALA A 85 -5.99 -4.30 0.87
CA ALA A 85 -5.49 -5.53 1.44
C ALA A 85 -4.91 -5.33 2.85
N ALA A 86 -4.48 -4.11 3.18
CA ALA A 86 -4.25 -3.68 4.54
C ALA A 86 -5.60 -3.58 5.28
N LYS A 87 -6.20 -4.75 5.57
CA LYS A 87 -7.11 -4.90 6.70
C LYS A 87 -6.26 -4.68 7.95
N ILE A 88 -6.11 -3.40 8.33
CA ILE A 88 -5.39 -2.94 9.52
C ILE A 88 -6.03 -3.53 10.81
N CYS A 89 -7.18 -4.18 10.69
CA CYS A 89 -7.98 -4.65 11.78
C CYS A 89 -8.68 -5.98 11.46
N GLY A 90 -8.44 -7.01 12.30
CA GLY A 90 -9.16 -8.29 12.25
C GLY A 90 -10.65 -8.14 12.58
N SER A 91 -11.43 -9.22 12.50
CA SER A 91 -12.89 -9.22 12.73
C SER A 91 -13.35 -8.61 14.06
N ASP A 92 -12.46 -8.59 15.05
CA ASP A 92 -12.73 -8.10 16.40
C ASP A 92 -12.46 -6.60 16.56
N CYS A 93 -11.89 -5.96 15.54
CA CYS A 93 -11.57 -4.56 15.61
C CYS A 93 -12.74 -3.70 15.12
N LYS A 94 -13.18 -2.81 16.01
CA LYS A 94 -14.31 -1.90 15.79
C LYS A 94 -13.91 -0.55 15.17
N LEU A 95 -12.62 -0.35 14.85
CA LEU A 95 -12.15 0.88 14.20
C LEU A 95 -12.67 0.94 12.77
N LYS A 96 -13.47 1.95 12.46
CA LYS A 96 -13.84 2.24 11.09
C LYS A 96 -12.75 3.07 10.43
N HIS A 97 -12.61 2.96 9.11
CA HIS A 97 -11.70 3.80 8.35
C HIS A 97 -12.03 5.30 8.53
N ASP A 98 -13.31 5.62 8.71
CA ASP A 98 -13.81 6.97 9.02
C ASP A 98 -13.43 7.46 10.44
N ASP A 99 -12.96 6.56 11.30
CA ASP A 99 -12.41 6.93 12.62
C ASP A 99 -11.02 7.53 12.55
N LEU A 100 -10.30 7.27 11.46
CA LEU A 100 -8.92 7.71 11.25
C LEU A 100 -8.80 8.77 10.16
N ASN A 101 -9.83 8.96 9.34
CA ASN A 101 -9.80 9.91 8.24
C ASN A 101 -10.01 11.35 8.74
N ILE A 102 -9.04 12.22 8.48
CA ILE A 102 -9.10 13.66 8.79
C ILE A 102 -9.20 14.39 7.45
N ASN A 103 -10.26 15.18 7.27
CA ASN A 103 -10.34 16.08 6.12
C ASN A 103 -9.44 17.30 6.36
N LEU A 104 -8.30 17.34 5.68
CA LEU A 104 -7.29 18.39 5.81
C LEU A 104 -7.77 19.74 5.28
N ASP A 105 -8.72 19.75 4.32
CA ASP A 105 -9.18 20.97 3.64
C ASP A 105 -10.19 21.78 4.46
N LEU A 106 -10.82 21.15 5.46
CA LEU A 106 -11.80 21.79 6.35
C LEU A 106 -11.24 22.09 7.75
N LEU A 107 -9.98 21.75 8.02
CA LEU A 107 -9.41 21.66 9.37
C LEU A 107 -9.22 23.03 10.06
N THR A 108 -10.30 23.58 10.60
CA THR A 108 -10.24 24.75 11.48
C THR A 108 -9.63 24.39 12.85
N SER A 109 -9.13 25.38 13.59
CA SER A 109 -8.58 25.16 14.95
C SER A 109 -9.56 24.43 15.89
N ALA A 110 -10.87 24.72 15.77
CA ALA A 110 -11.91 24.07 16.55
C ALA A 110 -12.15 22.61 16.12
N GLU A 111 -12.04 22.30 14.83
CA GLU A 111 -12.16 20.93 14.31
C GLU A 111 -10.94 20.08 14.65
N LEU A 112 -9.75 20.67 14.62
CA LEU A 112 -8.54 20.03 15.10
C LEU A 112 -8.67 19.64 16.58
N LEU A 113 -9.15 20.55 17.43
CA LEU A 113 -9.36 20.26 18.85
C LEU A 113 -10.39 19.15 19.08
N ARG A 114 -11.47 19.11 18.30
CA ARG A 114 -12.46 18.01 18.36
C ARG A 114 -11.86 16.68 17.93
N THR A 115 -11.07 16.69 16.87
CA THR A 115 -10.37 15.51 16.33
C THR A 115 -9.37 14.96 17.36
N VAL A 116 -8.59 15.82 18.00
CA VAL A 116 -7.67 15.43 19.09
C VAL A 116 -8.44 14.78 20.24
N LYS A 117 -9.53 15.39 20.72
CA LYS A 117 -10.36 14.80 21.80
C LYS A 117 -10.97 13.46 21.40
N ARG A 118 -11.38 13.30 20.14
CA ARG A 118 -11.87 12.02 19.60
C ARG A 118 -10.76 10.96 19.66
N PHE A 119 -9.56 11.29 19.21
CA PHE A 119 -8.42 10.37 19.27
C PHE A 119 -8.00 10.01 20.69
N GLU A 120 -8.08 10.93 21.65
CA GLU A 120 -7.82 10.62 23.06
C GLU A 120 -8.81 9.61 23.65
N ARG A 121 -10.10 9.74 23.31
CA ARG A 121 -11.10 8.72 23.70
C ARG A 121 -10.82 7.39 23.03
N LEU A 122 -10.56 7.40 21.72
CA LEU A 122 -10.25 6.21 20.95
C LEU A 122 -9.02 5.47 21.51
N LYS A 123 -7.96 6.22 21.87
CA LYS A 123 -6.79 5.70 22.56
C LYS A 123 -7.18 4.99 23.86
N THR A 124 -8.00 5.63 24.68
CA THR A 124 -8.46 5.06 25.96
C THR A 124 -9.24 3.76 25.75
N ASP A 125 -10.17 3.74 24.78
CA ASP A 125 -10.98 2.58 24.45
C ASP A 125 -10.14 1.41 23.92
N LEU A 126 -9.14 1.70 23.08
CA LEU A 126 -8.21 0.71 22.55
C LEU A 126 -7.32 0.13 23.65
N ILE A 127 -6.81 0.95 24.57
CA ILE A 127 -6.02 0.48 25.72
C ILE A 127 -6.87 -0.45 26.60
N SER A 128 -8.13 -0.07 26.86
CA SER A 128 -9.05 -0.89 27.64
C SER A 128 -9.34 -2.24 26.97
N THR A 129 -9.58 -2.21 25.65
CA THR A 129 -9.80 -3.41 24.83
C THR A 129 -8.57 -4.32 24.85
N LEU A 130 -7.37 -3.74 24.69
CA LEU A 130 -6.11 -4.48 24.74
C LEU A 130 -5.94 -5.20 26.08
N ARG A 131 -6.10 -4.50 27.20
CA ARG A 131 -6.01 -5.10 28.55
C ARG A 131 -7.02 -6.23 28.75
N SER A 132 -8.25 -6.06 28.27
CA SER A 132 -9.28 -7.09 28.33
C SER A 132 -8.90 -8.34 27.54
N LYS A 133 -8.32 -8.16 26.34
CA LYS A 133 -7.82 -9.26 25.50
C LYS A 133 -6.63 -9.97 26.14
N GLU A 134 -5.67 -9.22 26.69
CA GLU A 134 -4.53 -9.77 27.44
C GLU A 134 -4.99 -10.62 28.62
N TRP A 135 -5.94 -10.11 29.42
CA TRP A 135 -6.52 -10.86 30.54
C TRP A 135 -7.20 -12.15 30.10
N ARG A 136 -7.98 -12.10 29.01
CA ARG A 136 -8.62 -13.28 28.44
C ARG A 136 -7.59 -14.33 27.99
N LEU A 137 -6.52 -13.90 27.32
CA LEU A 137 -5.45 -14.79 26.88
C LEU A 137 -4.74 -15.45 28.07
N ASP A 138 -4.45 -14.69 29.13
CA ASP A 138 -3.87 -15.25 30.36
C ASP A 138 -4.80 -16.29 31.02
N SER A 139 -6.09 -15.97 31.10
CA SER A 139 -7.10 -16.91 31.61
C SER A 139 -7.19 -18.19 30.76
N GLU A 140 -7.17 -18.05 29.44
CA GLU A 140 -7.23 -19.18 28.50
C GLU A 140 -5.95 -20.03 28.57
N SER A 141 -4.79 -19.40 28.69
CA SER A 141 -3.50 -20.09 28.88
C SER A 141 -3.50 -20.94 30.16
N LYS A 142 -3.99 -20.39 31.28
CA LYS A 142 -4.13 -21.14 32.54
C LYS A 142 -5.11 -22.30 32.42
N LEU A 143 -6.21 -22.12 31.68
CA LEU A 143 -7.16 -23.20 31.43
C LEU A 143 -6.52 -24.29 30.55
N PHE A 144 -5.80 -23.91 29.51
CA PHE A 144 -5.10 -24.83 28.62
C PHE A 144 -4.12 -25.71 29.39
N VAL A 145 -3.28 -25.12 30.26
CA VAL A 145 -2.34 -25.88 31.10
C VAL A 145 -3.08 -26.90 31.96
N ARG A 146 -4.15 -26.49 32.67
CA ARG A 146 -4.95 -27.42 33.51
C ARG A 146 -5.55 -28.57 32.72
N VAL A 147 -6.15 -28.27 31.56
CA VAL A 147 -6.73 -29.29 30.69
C VAL A 147 -5.66 -30.22 30.12
N ASN A 148 -4.49 -29.68 29.79
CA ASN A 148 -3.36 -30.45 29.31
C ASN A 148 -2.84 -31.42 30.40
N ASP A 149 -2.70 -30.95 31.64
CA ASP A 149 -2.28 -31.79 32.76
C ASP A 149 -3.29 -32.93 33.00
N GLN A 150 -4.59 -32.62 32.94
CA GLN A 150 -5.65 -33.62 33.06
C GLN A 150 -5.61 -34.63 31.90
N ARG A 151 -5.35 -34.19 30.68
CA ARG A 151 -5.16 -35.07 29.51
C ARG A 151 -3.99 -36.03 29.75
N THR A 152 -2.84 -35.51 30.19
CA THR A 152 -1.65 -36.34 30.49
C THR A 152 -1.93 -37.35 31.60
N TYR A 153 -2.63 -36.93 32.67
CA TYR A 153 -3.05 -37.83 33.74
C TYR A 153 -3.92 -38.98 33.21
N LEU A 154 -4.96 -38.68 32.44
CA LEU A 154 -5.85 -39.69 31.87
C LEU A 154 -5.13 -40.62 30.87
N GLN A 155 -4.19 -40.09 30.10
CA GLN A 155 -3.34 -40.90 29.21
C GLN A 155 -2.50 -41.91 29.99
N ASN A 156 -1.93 -41.50 31.12
CA ASN A 156 -1.17 -42.40 31.99
C ASN A 156 -2.06 -43.50 32.59
N GLU A 157 -3.25 -43.15 33.08
CA GLU A 157 -4.22 -44.13 33.60
C GLU A 157 -4.62 -45.15 32.53
N LEU A 158 -4.90 -44.69 31.30
CA LEU A 158 -5.21 -45.58 30.18
C LEU A 158 -4.05 -46.53 29.85
N MET A 159 -2.81 -46.03 29.85
CA MET A 159 -1.62 -46.85 29.62
C MET A 159 -1.47 -47.92 30.72
N ILE A 160 -1.69 -47.57 31.99
CA ILE A 160 -1.65 -48.51 33.11
C ILE A 160 -2.73 -49.59 32.94
N CYS A 161 -3.97 -49.19 32.62
CA CYS A 161 -5.07 -50.12 32.35
C CYS A 161 -4.75 -51.08 31.19
N GLN A 162 -4.24 -50.57 30.08
CA GLN A 162 -3.83 -51.39 28.92
C GLN A 162 -2.75 -52.40 29.30
N ASN A 163 -1.72 -51.97 30.04
CA ASN A 163 -0.67 -52.86 30.52
C ASN A 163 -1.21 -53.95 31.46
N ASN A 164 -2.15 -53.61 32.34
CA ASN A 164 -2.80 -54.58 33.22
C ASN A 164 -3.64 -55.59 32.42
N ILE A 165 -4.40 -55.13 31.43
CA ILE A 165 -5.16 -56.01 30.52
C ILE A 165 -4.22 -56.97 29.80
N LEU A 166 -3.13 -56.47 29.22
CA LEU A 166 -2.13 -57.31 28.53
C LEU A 166 -1.51 -58.35 29.46
N ARG A 167 -1.17 -57.98 30.70
CA ARG A 167 -0.65 -58.92 31.72
C ARG A 167 -1.68 -59.99 32.07
N LEU A 168 -2.94 -59.63 32.25
CA LEU A 168 -4.01 -60.57 32.56
C LEU A 168 -4.30 -61.50 31.38
N GLN A 169 -4.31 -60.98 30.15
CA GLN A 169 -4.46 -61.76 28.92
C GLN A 169 -3.31 -62.75 28.71
N LYS A 170 -2.06 -62.34 28.97
CA LYS A 170 -0.89 -63.23 28.92
C LYS A 170 -0.98 -64.38 29.93
N ASN A 171 -1.61 -64.14 31.08
CA ASN A 171 -1.87 -65.13 32.12
C ASN A 171 -3.21 -65.88 31.95
N ALA A 172 -3.90 -65.74 30.81
CA ALA A 172 -5.25 -66.30 30.62
C ALA A 172 -5.31 -67.82 30.81
N GLY A 173 -4.26 -68.57 30.45
CA GLY A 173 -4.18 -70.02 30.65
C GLY A 173 -4.09 -70.44 32.13
N TYR A 174 -3.56 -69.58 33.01
CA TYR A 174 -3.55 -69.83 34.45
C TYR A 174 -4.97 -69.68 35.03
N TRP A 175 -5.70 -68.64 34.62
CA TRP A 175 -7.08 -68.38 35.08
C TRP A 175 -8.13 -69.36 34.54
N GLN A 176 -7.87 -70.02 33.41
CA GLN A 176 -8.72 -71.10 32.88
C GLN A 176 -8.64 -72.40 33.70
N ASN A 177 -7.52 -72.65 34.36
CA ASN A 177 -7.29 -73.85 35.16
C ASN A 177 -7.65 -73.67 36.65
N VAL A 178 -8.11 -72.48 37.05
CA VAL A 178 -8.68 -72.28 38.39
C VAL A 178 -10.10 -72.86 38.36
N SER A 179 -10.28 -74.02 39.00
CA SER A 179 -11.59 -74.63 39.21
C SER A 179 -12.47 -73.68 40.01
N ARG A 180 -13.31 -72.91 39.33
CA ARG A 180 -14.28 -72.03 39.96
C ARG A 180 -15.33 -72.90 40.62
N LYS A 181 -15.31 -72.98 41.95
CA LYS A 181 -16.46 -73.50 42.69
C LYS A 181 -17.66 -72.61 42.34
N ASN A 182 -18.80 -73.22 42.02
CA ASN A 182 -19.98 -72.52 41.49
C ASN A 182 -20.50 -71.38 42.37
N ASP A 183 -20.09 -71.33 43.65
CA ASP A 183 -20.55 -70.38 44.67
C ASP A 183 -19.61 -69.20 44.96
N GLU A 184 -18.48 -69.06 44.25
CA GLU A 184 -17.65 -67.86 44.37
C GLU A 184 -18.31 -66.71 43.59
N ARG A 185 -19.14 -65.94 44.31
CA ARG A 185 -19.70 -64.69 43.78
C ARG A 185 -18.55 -63.74 43.45
N VAL A 186 -18.43 -63.35 42.18
CA VAL A 186 -17.53 -62.25 41.79
C VAL A 186 -18.08 -60.99 42.45
N LEU A 187 -17.38 -60.45 43.45
CA LEU A 187 -17.75 -59.22 44.14
C LEU A 187 -17.13 -58.05 43.39
N ASP A 188 -17.95 -57.11 42.92
CA ASP A 188 -17.48 -55.78 42.55
C ASP A 188 -17.17 -55.03 43.86
N PRO A 189 -15.94 -54.55 44.08
CA PRO A 189 -15.57 -53.83 45.30
C PRO A 189 -16.44 -52.60 45.61
N LYS A 190 -17.10 -52.02 44.61
CA LYS A 190 -18.01 -50.88 44.78
C LYS A 190 -19.50 -51.24 44.75
N ARG A 191 -19.87 -52.39 44.17
CA ARG A 191 -21.29 -52.73 43.88
C ARG A 191 -21.77 -54.06 44.47
N GLY A 192 -20.91 -54.78 45.18
CA GLY A 192 -21.25 -56.07 45.79
C GLY A 192 -21.34 -57.20 44.76
N PRO A 193 -22.00 -58.32 45.08
CA PRO A 193 -21.97 -59.52 44.24
C PRO A 193 -22.60 -59.28 42.87
N ILE A 194 -21.79 -59.46 41.82
CA ILE A 194 -22.21 -59.38 40.43
C ILE A 194 -23.18 -60.53 40.18
N LYS A 195 -24.47 -60.21 40.02
CA LYS A 195 -25.47 -61.18 39.57
C LYS A 195 -25.03 -61.69 38.19
N LYS A 196 -24.80 -62.99 38.06
CA LYS A 196 -24.55 -63.63 36.75
C LYS A 196 -25.77 -63.37 35.87
N LEU A 197 -25.73 -62.34 35.03
CA LEU A 197 -26.59 -62.22 33.88
C LEU A 197 -26.13 -63.29 32.90
N LEU A 198 -26.80 -64.44 32.91
CA LEU A 198 -26.80 -65.36 31.79
C LEU A 198 -27.24 -64.58 30.55
N GLY A 199 -26.28 -64.20 29.72
CA GLY A 199 -26.48 -63.55 28.45
C GLY A 199 -25.48 -64.12 27.46
N ASN A 200 -25.83 -65.27 26.89
CA ASN A 200 -25.15 -65.88 25.75
C ASN A 200 -25.43 -65.09 24.45
N GLU A 201 -25.46 -63.76 24.51
CA GLU A 201 -25.58 -62.95 23.31
C GLU A 201 -24.17 -62.68 22.80
N ARG A 202 -23.77 -63.49 21.82
CA ARG A 202 -22.63 -63.19 20.95
C ARG A 202 -22.76 -61.74 20.50
N LEU A 203 -21.75 -60.93 20.81
CA LEU A 203 -21.62 -59.59 20.25
C LEU A 203 -21.69 -59.71 18.72
N PRO A 204 -22.43 -58.83 18.02
CA PRO A 204 -22.52 -58.87 16.57
C PRO A 204 -21.11 -58.67 15.97
N PRO A 205 -20.77 -59.38 14.88
CA PRO A 205 -19.47 -59.26 14.27
C PRO A 205 -19.27 -57.84 13.74
N ILE A 206 -18.07 -57.30 13.96
CA ILE A 206 -17.65 -56.01 13.42
C ILE A 206 -17.60 -56.17 11.90
N ALA A 207 -18.42 -55.40 11.19
CA ALA A 207 -18.37 -55.33 9.73
C ALA A 207 -17.02 -54.72 9.31
N THR A 208 -16.22 -55.51 8.59
CA THR A 208 -15.12 -55.02 7.72
C THR A 208 -15.68 -54.46 6.43
#